data_AF-N4UCF9-F1
#
_entry.id   AF-N4UCF9-F1
#
_cell.length_a   1.000
_cell.length_b   1.000
_cell.length_c   1.000
_cell.angle_alpha   90.00
_cell.angle_beta   90.00
_cell.angle_gamma   90.00
#
_symmetry.space_group_name_H-M   'P 1'
#
loop_
_entity.id
_entity.type
_entity.pdbx_description
1 polymer ?
#
loop_
_entity_poly.entity_id
_entity_poly.type
_entity_poly.pdbx_seq_one_letter_code
_entity_poly.pdbx_strand_id
1 'polypeptide(L)'
;MFLELTAPSSPVAESASTISSEDNKLLVLTPPAPTFAETSNATSSGADVDNTDKVSLESTIKGHELKEPKVFDQMIAQLNKMRAKVQALESENNELKAQVQYEKSFKEHFSKNLDEANRNWHSAELEAAAKDAELGRVRERLNLVQLQAAEQEELHAVKEQNIELQARVRLQFTLTTHQHVQMLKHMMHDWKAQVEQKIDDDFEKNKADQIESSAPIDADYERLKALIEGHEKIIANIKKGNDKFVTQIKDLREEEDASLIADLTAERFEAFLYEREKVVAQLENEKRGFEQMVHDN
;
A
#
# COMPACT_ATOMS: atom_id res chain seq x y z
N MET A 1 8.09 13.45 -44.89
CA MET A 1 8.28 14.92 -45.06
C MET A 1 6.90 15.50 -45.34
N PHE A 2 6.61 16.72 -44.85
CA PHE A 2 5.26 17.27 -44.65
C PHE A 2 4.44 16.53 -43.57
N LEU A 3 3.59 17.21 -42.80
CA LEU A 3 3.73 18.53 -42.15
C LEU A 3 2.60 18.65 -41.11
N GLU A 4 2.88 19.04 -39.87
CA GLU A 4 1.84 19.57 -38.96
C GLU A 4 2.31 20.82 -38.23
N LEU A 5 1.39 21.77 -38.15
CA LEU A 5 1.36 22.98 -37.33
C LEU A 5 0.10 22.78 -36.43
N THR A 6 -0.04 23.28 -35.20
CA THR A 6 0.43 24.55 -34.64
C THR A 6 0.38 24.50 -33.09
N ALA A 7 0.95 25.48 -32.39
CA ALA A 7 0.80 25.74 -30.94
C ALA A 7 0.45 27.24 -30.74
N PRO A 8 0.29 27.83 -29.51
CA PRO A 8 0.33 27.31 -28.13
C PRO A 8 -0.95 27.78 -27.34
N SER A 9 -1.06 28.23 -26.07
CA SER A 9 -0.21 28.41 -24.85
C SER A 9 -1.06 28.74 -23.59
N SER A 10 -0.74 28.17 -22.41
CA SER A 10 -0.89 28.78 -21.06
C SER A 10 -2.30 29.17 -20.51
N PRO A 11 -2.48 29.55 -19.21
CA PRO A 11 -1.48 29.73 -18.13
C PRO A 11 -1.76 29.05 -16.76
N VAL A 12 -0.69 29.03 -15.94
CA VAL A 12 -0.55 29.10 -14.46
C VAL A 12 -1.82 29.20 -13.59
N ALA A 13 -1.79 28.44 -12.48
CA ALA A 13 -2.45 28.82 -11.22
C ALA A 13 -1.48 28.67 -10.04
N GLU A 14 -1.22 29.75 -9.29
CA GLU A 14 -0.60 29.70 -7.97
C GLU A 14 -1.68 29.50 -6.88
N SER A 15 -1.32 28.95 -5.72
CA SER A 15 -2.12 29.08 -4.50
C SER A 15 -1.24 28.94 -3.26
N ALA A 16 -1.40 29.86 -2.32
CA ALA A 16 -0.59 29.92 -1.10
C ALA A 16 -1.09 28.91 -0.03
N SER A 17 -0.19 28.53 0.88
CA SER A 17 -0.53 27.77 2.08
C SER A 17 -0.24 28.60 3.33
N THR A 18 -1.29 28.98 4.05
CA THR A 18 -1.20 29.84 5.24
C THR A 18 -1.06 28.99 6.49
N ILE A 19 0.04 29.16 7.23
CA ILE A 19 0.29 28.41 8.46
C ILE A 19 -0.50 29.04 9.60
N SER A 20 -1.50 28.32 10.15
CA SER A 20 -2.15 28.68 11.42
C SER A 20 -1.59 27.81 12.54
N SER A 21 -1.38 28.40 13.72
CA SER A 21 -0.79 27.75 14.90
C SER A 21 -1.70 27.99 16.10
N GLU A 22 -2.49 26.99 16.47
CA GLU A 22 -3.41 27.07 17.62
C GLU A 22 -2.96 26.21 18.81
N ASP A 23 -3.45 26.61 19.98
CA ASP A 23 -3.40 25.96 21.29
C ASP A 23 -2.06 25.36 21.78
N ASN A 24 -1.30 26.23 22.48
CA ASN A 24 -0.39 25.80 23.53
C ASN A 24 -0.73 26.54 24.83
N LYS A 25 -1.63 25.97 25.65
CA LYS A 25 -2.09 26.55 26.93
C LYS A 25 -1.58 25.74 28.13
N LEU A 26 -0.57 26.30 28.80
CA LEU A 26 -0.07 25.80 30.09
C LEU A 26 -1.15 25.88 31.17
N LEU A 27 -1.56 24.73 31.71
CA LEU A 27 -2.39 24.67 32.93
C LEU A 27 -1.50 24.87 34.17
N VAL A 28 -1.64 26.03 34.81
CA VAL A 28 -1.01 26.31 36.11
C VAL A 28 -1.81 25.62 37.22
N LEU A 29 -1.23 24.60 37.84
CA LEU A 29 -1.82 23.92 38.99
C LEU A 29 -1.50 24.66 40.29
N THR A 30 -2.51 25.28 40.89
CA THR A 30 -2.42 25.90 42.22
C THR A 30 -2.68 24.84 43.30
N PRO A 31 -1.83 24.70 44.33
CA PRO A 31 -2.07 23.76 45.42
C PRO A 31 -3.21 24.24 46.34
N PRO A 32 -4.05 23.33 46.89
CA PRO A 32 -5.06 23.70 47.87
C PRO A 32 -4.44 24.05 49.24
N ALA A 33 -5.02 25.02 49.93
CA ALA A 33 -4.61 25.40 51.29
C ALA A 33 -5.04 24.34 52.32
N PRO A 34 -4.29 24.15 53.43
CA PRO A 34 -4.64 23.18 54.46
C PRO A 34 -5.85 23.64 55.28
N THR A 35 -6.91 22.82 55.31
CA THR A 35 -8.07 23.03 56.17
C THR A 35 -7.73 22.69 57.63
N PHE A 36 -7.75 23.68 58.52
CA PHE A 36 -7.69 23.42 59.96
C PHE A 36 -8.99 22.75 60.43
N ALA A 37 -8.89 21.61 61.09
CA ALA A 37 -9.99 20.97 61.80
C ALA A 37 -9.79 21.20 63.31
N GLU A 38 -10.51 22.17 63.88
CA GLU A 38 -10.58 22.33 65.33
C GLU A 38 -11.34 21.15 65.94
N THR A 39 -10.66 20.32 66.73
CA THR A 39 -11.30 19.30 67.57
C THR A 39 -11.30 19.73 69.03
N SER A 40 -12.24 20.60 69.37
CA SER A 40 -12.57 20.96 70.75
C SER A 40 -12.91 19.72 71.57
N ASN A 41 -12.16 19.45 72.65
CA ASN A 41 -12.53 18.48 73.68
C ASN A 41 -12.17 19.01 75.07
N ALA A 42 -13.08 19.78 75.64
CA ALA A 42 -13.04 20.13 77.06
C ALA A 42 -13.64 18.97 77.88
N THR A 43 -12.79 18.18 78.55
CA THR A 43 -13.25 17.12 79.45
C THR A 43 -12.90 17.46 80.90
N SER A 44 -13.94 17.79 81.65
CA SER A 44 -13.87 18.04 83.10
C SER A 44 -13.40 16.81 83.86
N SER A 45 -12.37 16.99 84.69
CA SER A 45 -12.36 16.46 86.05
C SER A 45 -11.59 17.46 86.94
N GLY A 46 -11.97 17.70 88.20
CA GLY A 46 -12.96 16.96 89.00
C GLY A 46 -12.33 16.38 90.26
N ALA A 47 -11.50 17.16 90.94
CA ALA A 47 -10.80 16.79 92.16
C ALA A 47 -10.98 17.92 93.19
N ASP A 48 -12.22 18.09 93.66
CA ASP A 48 -12.49 18.86 94.85
C ASP A 48 -11.97 18.07 96.07
N VAL A 49 -11.11 18.69 96.88
CA VAL A 49 -10.48 18.06 98.04
C VAL A 49 -10.75 18.94 99.26
N ASP A 50 -12.03 18.97 99.65
CA ASP A 50 -12.40 19.27 101.03
C ASP A 50 -11.66 18.28 101.95
N ASN A 51 -10.92 18.82 102.90
CA ASN A 51 -10.31 18.03 103.97
C ASN A 51 -10.49 18.78 105.31
N THR A 52 -11.74 19.08 105.61
CA THR A 52 -12.19 19.63 106.91
C THR A 52 -12.03 18.59 108.02
N ASP A 53 -10.79 18.42 108.52
CA ASP A 53 -10.52 17.58 109.68
C ASP A 53 -10.29 18.43 110.95
N LYS A 54 -11.29 18.43 111.84
CA LYS A 54 -11.30 19.23 113.08
C LYS A 54 -10.78 18.43 114.27
N VAL A 55 -9.47 18.37 114.44
CA VAL A 55 -8.87 17.87 115.69
C VAL A 55 -8.71 19.03 116.68
N SER A 56 -9.62 19.11 117.66
CA SER A 56 -9.51 20.04 118.79
C SER A 56 -8.61 19.45 119.88
N LEU A 57 -7.55 20.17 120.24
CA LEU A 57 -6.66 19.83 121.35
C LEU A 57 -6.37 21.07 122.21
N GLU A 58 -7.24 21.33 123.18
CA GLU A 58 -6.91 22.23 124.29
C GLU A 58 -5.88 21.56 125.21
N SER A 59 -4.67 22.12 125.29
CA SER A 59 -3.68 21.76 126.31
C SER A 59 -2.89 22.98 126.74
N THR A 60 -3.24 23.53 127.90
CA THR A 60 -2.66 24.77 128.43
C THR A 60 -1.27 24.51 129.03
N ILE A 61 -0.21 24.86 128.30
CA ILE A 61 1.14 25.03 128.85
C ILE A 61 1.63 26.46 128.59
N LYS A 62 2.21 27.09 129.62
CA LYS A 62 2.57 28.51 129.62
C LYS A 62 3.88 28.78 128.88
N GLY A 63 3.82 29.74 127.96
CA GLY A 63 4.82 30.80 127.81
C GLY A 63 6.29 30.43 127.62
N HIS A 64 6.70 30.21 126.37
CA HIS A 64 7.95 30.75 125.84
C HIS A 64 7.70 31.28 124.42
N GLU A 65 8.41 32.34 124.03
CA GLU A 65 8.15 33.05 122.76
C GLU A 65 8.63 32.26 121.54
N LEU A 66 7.70 31.89 120.65
CA LEU A 66 8.00 31.25 119.37
C LEU A 66 8.66 32.24 118.39
N LYS A 67 9.90 31.95 117.96
CA LYS A 67 10.63 32.71 116.92
C LYS A 67 10.87 31.93 115.62
N GLU A 68 10.00 30.99 115.27
CA GLU A 68 10.19 30.15 114.07
C GLU A 68 9.00 29.87 113.10
N PRO A 69 7.78 30.47 113.18
CA PRO A 69 6.72 30.20 112.20
C PRO A 69 7.13 30.44 110.73
N LYS A 70 7.80 31.58 110.46
CA LYS A 70 8.04 32.08 109.10
C LYS A 70 8.89 31.16 108.22
N VAL A 71 9.75 30.31 108.79
CA VAL A 71 10.64 29.44 108.00
C VAL A 71 9.88 28.23 107.45
N PHE A 72 8.96 27.68 108.24
CA PHE A 72 8.12 26.54 107.83
C PHE A 72 7.10 26.95 106.76
N ASP A 73 6.45 28.12 106.93
CA ASP A 73 5.55 28.69 105.92
C ASP A 73 6.28 28.95 104.58
N GLN A 74 7.52 29.45 104.64
CA GLN A 74 8.36 29.63 103.45
C GLN A 74 8.72 28.29 102.79
N MET A 75 9.02 27.24 103.57
CA MET A 75 9.30 25.91 103.03
C MET A 75 8.07 25.32 102.31
N ILE A 76 6.87 25.43 102.91
CA ILE A 76 5.61 25.00 102.28
C ILE A 76 5.32 25.81 101.00
N ALA A 77 5.51 27.13 101.03
CA ALA A 77 5.32 27.98 99.86
C ALA A 77 6.27 27.62 98.71
N GLN A 78 7.56 27.34 98.99
CA GLN A 78 8.51 26.87 97.99
C GLN A 78 8.17 25.46 97.48
N LEU A 79 7.71 24.55 98.35
CA LEU A 79 7.33 23.19 97.95
C LEU A 79 6.09 23.17 97.05
N ASN A 80 5.09 24.00 97.35
CA ASN A 80 3.92 24.19 96.48
C ASN A 80 4.31 24.86 95.15
N LYS A 81 5.22 25.84 95.16
CA LYS A 81 5.79 26.45 93.94
C LYS A 81 6.55 25.44 93.08
N MET A 82 7.31 24.53 93.70
CA MET A 82 7.97 23.43 92.98
C MET A 82 6.96 22.45 92.39
N ARG A 83 5.92 22.05 93.14
CA ARG A 83 4.84 21.19 92.64
C ARG A 83 4.16 21.79 91.40
N ALA A 84 3.77 23.06 91.46
CA ALA A 84 3.16 23.75 90.31
C ALA A 84 4.11 23.83 89.10
N LYS A 85 5.42 24.04 89.32
CA LYS A 85 6.41 24.02 88.23
C LYS A 85 6.58 22.62 87.62
N VAL A 86 6.58 21.57 88.44
CA VAL A 86 6.63 20.17 87.95
C VAL A 86 5.40 19.86 87.10
N GLN A 87 4.20 20.20 87.57
CA GLN A 87 2.95 19.98 86.82
C GLN A 87 2.94 20.72 85.47
N ALA A 88 3.42 21.96 85.42
CA ALA A 88 3.55 22.70 84.17
C ALA A 88 4.52 22.03 83.18
N LEU A 89 5.69 21.59 83.67
CA LEU A 89 6.68 20.84 82.86
C LEU A 89 6.15 19.47 82.42
N GLU A 90 5.31 18.82 83.22
CA GLU A 90 4.65 17.55 82.85
C GLU A 90 3.63 17.75 81.72
N SER A 91 2.83 18.84 81.75
CA SER A 91 1.96 19.19 80.61
C SER A 91 2.77 19.51 79.34
N GLU A 92 3.78 20.37 79.43
CA GLU A 92 4.66 20.74 78.31
C GLU A 92 5.35 19.50 77.70
N ASN A 93 5.84 18.59 78.55
CA ASN A 93 6.48 17.36 78.10
C ASN A 93 5.51 16.39 77.41
N ASN A 94 4.23 16.39 77.78
CA ASN A 94 3.20 15.57 77.14
C ASN A 94 2.72 16.18 75.81
N GLU A 95 2.63 17.51 75.72
CA GLU A 95 2.36 18.22 74.47
C GLU A 95 3.49 18.00 73.44
N LEU A 96 4.75 18.18 73.85
CA LEU A 96 5.92 17.89 73.01
C LEU A 96 5.98 16.43 72.53
N LYS A 97 5.60 15.45 73.37
CA LYS A 97 5.47 14.05 72.95
C LYS A 97 4.39 13.88 71.87
N ALA A 98 3.25 14.54 72.01
CA ALA A 98 2.18 14.47 71.01
C ALA A 98 2.62 15.08 69.67
N GLN A 99 3.28 16.25 69.70
CA GLN A 99 3.86 16.88 68.52
C GLN A 99 4.87 15.97 67.82
N VAL A 100 5.82 15.37 68.56
CA VAL A 100 6.83 14.46 67.99
C VAL A 100 6.21 13.22 67.33
N GLN A 101 5.13 12.67 67.86
CA GLN A 101 4.42 11.55 67.21
C GLN A 101 3.66 12.00 65.95
N TYR A 102 3.06 13.20 65.97
CA TYR A 102 2.42 13.79 64.79
C TYR A 102 3.44 14.07 63.67
N GLU A 103 4.56 14.75 63.98
CA GLU A 103 5.62 15.03 63.01
C GLU A 103 6.22 13.75 62.42
N LYS A 104 6.35 12.69 63.24
CA LYS A 104 6.80 11.37 62.79
C LYS A 104 5.81 10.74 61.80
N SER A 105 4.52 10.70 62.09
CA SER A 105 3.51 10.10 61.21
C SER A 105 3.31 10.93 59.93
N PHE A 106 3.33 12.26 60.04
CA PHE A 106 3.34 13.19 58.92
C PHE A 106 4.54 12.94 58.01
N LYS A 107 5.76 12.86 58.56
CA LYS A 107 6.97 12.54 57.79
C LYS A 107 6.90 11.16 57.11
N GLU A 108 6.34 10.16 57.77
CA GLU A 108 6.14 8.82 57.18
C GLU A 108 5.16 8.86 56.00
N HIS A 109 4.07 9.64 56.10
CA HIS A 109 3.13 9.87 55.00
C HIS A 109 3.79 10.60 53.83
N PHE A 110 4.57 11.65 54.09
CA PHE A 110 5.32 12.35 53.03
C PHE A 110 6.37 11.46 52.34
N SER A 111 7.02 10.56 53.08
CA SER A 111 7.92 9.55 52.47
C SER A 111 7.16 8.63 51.52
N LYS A 112 6.02 8.06 51.94
CA LYS A 112 5.21 7.17 51.10
C LYS A 112 4.71 7.87 49.83
N ASN A 113 4.26 9.11 49.95
CA ASN A 113 3.84 9.92 48.80
C ASN A 113 5.00 10.23 47.84
N LEU A 114 6.21 10.45 48.35
CA LEU A 114 7.41 10.64 47.52
C LEU A 114 7.77 9.33 46.79
N ASP A 115 7.74 8.19 47.48
CA ASP A 115 8.02 6.88 46.90
C ASP A 115 6.98 6.50 45.83
N GLU A 116 5.71 6.87 46.02
CA GLU A 116 4.65 6.71 45.02
C GLU A 116 4.83 7.65 43.81
N ALA A 117 5.13 8.93 44.04
CA ALA A 117 5.41 9.88 42.97
C ALA A 117 6.61 9.44 42.10
N ASN A 118 7.68 8.95 42.72
CA ASN A 118 8.85 8.41 42.01
C ASN A 118 8.51 7.18 41.17
N ARG A 119 7.70 6.24 41.70
CA ARG A 119 7.24 5.06 40.96
C ARG A 119 6.36 5.44 39.77
N ASN A 120 5.45 6.38 39.96
CA ASN A 120 4.55 6.87 38.92
C ASN A 120 5.34 7.62 37.81
N TRP A 121 6.36 8.40 38.18
CA TRP A 121 7.26 9.06 37.23
C TRP A 121 8.04 8.05 36.36
N HIS A 122 8.70 7.06 36.98
CA HIS A 122 9.40 6.01 36.23
C HIS A 122 8.45 5.16 35.35
N SER A 123 7.21 4.94 35.77
CA SER A 123 6.21 4.25 34.96
C SER A 123 5.84 5.06 33.70
N ALA A 124 5.67 6.38 33.84
CA ALA A 124 5.39 7.27 32.71
C ALA A 124 6.60 7.44 31.78
N GLU A 125 7.82 7.48 32.32
CA GLU A 125 9.08 7.48 31.57
C GLU A 125 9.21 6.21 30.70
N LEU A 126 8.91 5.04 31.27
CA LEU A 126 8.95 3.76 30.56
C LEU A 126 7.83 3.64 29.50
N GLU A 127 6.62 4.14 29.79
CA GLU A 127 5.54 4.18 28.81
C GLU A 127 5.86 5.11 27.63
N ALA A 128 6.40 6.30 27.90
CA ALA A 128 6.84 7.24 26.87
C ALA A 128 7.91 6.61 25.96
N ALA A 129 8.94 6.00 26.53
CA ALA A 129 9.98 5.30 25.77
C ALA A 129 9.42 4.14 24.93
N ALA A 130 8.44 3.39 25.45
CA ALA A 130 7.75 2.34 24.69
C ALA A 130 6.93 2.91 23.52
N LYS A 131 6.29 4.08 23.71
CA LYS A 131 5.52 4.77 22.67
C LYS A 131 6.40 5.37 21.59
N ASP A 132 7.55 5.95 21.93
CA ASP A 132 8.51 6.41 20.92
C ASP A 132 9.09 5.26 20.09
N ALA A 133 9.37 4.10 20.72
CA ALA A 133 9.77 2.89 20.02
C ALA A 133 8.65 2.29 19.15
N GLU A 134 7.38 2.48 19.51
CA GLU A 134 6.22 2.15 18.65
C GLU A 134 6.11 3.12 17.46
N LEU A 135 6.20 4.44 17.69
CA LEU A 135 6.18 5.46 16.64
C LEU A 135 7.32 5.30 15.63
N GLY A 136 8.52 4.92 16.07
CA GLY A 136 9.64 4.58 15.19
C GLY A 136 9.29 3.46 14.21
N ARG A 137 8.75 2.34 14.71
CA ARG A 137 8.32 1.19 13.90
C ARG A 137 7.13 1.52 12.99
N VAL A 138 6.23 2.42 13.40
CA VAL A 138 5.13 2.90 12.55
C VAL A 138 5.67 3.78 11.40
N ARG A 139 6.62 4.67 11.66
CA ARG A 139 7.27 5.50 10.62
C ARG A 139 8.04 4.65 9.60
N GLU A 140 8.76 3.64 10.06
CA GLU A 140 9.46 2.68 9.21
C GLU A 140 8.49 1.91 8.28
N ARG A 141 7.40 1.37 8.85
CA ARG A 141 6.34 0.70 8.07
C ARG A 141 5.65 1.64 7.07
N LEU A 142 5.39 2.88 7.44
CA LEU A 142 4.80 3.88 6.55
C LEU A 142 5.69 4.14 5.33
N ASN A 143 7.00 4.32 5.55
CA ASN A 143 7.97 4.51 4.47
C ASN A 143 8.03 3.31 3.51
N LEU A 144 8.00 2.07 4.04
CA LEU A 144 7.97 0.85 3.23
C LEU A 144 6.68 0.75 2.39
N VAL A 145 5.52 1.09 2.96
CA VAL A 145 4.23 1.10 2.24
C VAL A 145 4.19 2.19 1.17
N GLN A 146 4.78 3.37 1.44
CA GLN A 146 4.89 4.45 0.45
C GLN A 146 5.79 4.06 -0.73
N LEU A 147 6.91 3.38 -0.47
CA LEU A 147 7.79 2.86 -1.52
C LEU A 147 7.10 1.79 -2.37
N GLN A 148 6.39 0.85 -1.74
CA GLN A 148 5.62 -0.19 -2.45
C GLN A 148 4.47 0.39 -3.30
N ALA A 149 3.81 1.46 -2.83
CA ALA A 149 2.79 2.15 -3.61
C ALA A 149 3.36 2.78 -4.88
N ALA A 150 4.52 3.44 -4.79
CA ALA A 150 5.22 4.02 -5.94
C ALA A 150 5.69 2.96 -6.94
N GLU A 151 6.30 1.87 -6.45
CA GLU A 151 6.71 0.72 -7.29
C GLU A 151 5.50 0.09 -8.02
N GLN A 152 4.35 -0.01 -7.35
CA GLN A 152 3.12 -0.53 -7.93
C GLN A 152 2.51 0.43 -8.98
N GLU A 153 2.64 1.75 -8.80
CA GLU A 153 2.21 2.77 -9.76
C GLU A 153 3.09 2.75 -11.04
N GLU A 154 4.42 2.71 -10.89
CA GLU A 154 5.34 2.53 -12.02
C GLU A 154 5.07 1.21 -12.78
N LEU A 155 4.86 0.11 -12.05
CA LEU A 155 4.52 -1.19 -12.64
C LEU A 155 3.17 -1.17 -13.38
N HIS A 156 2.20 -0.36 -12.94
CA HIS A 156 0.94 -0.16 -13.67
C HIS A 156 1.18 0.60 -14.98
N ALA A 157 1.90 1.73 -14.92
CA ALA A 157 2.21 2.55 -16.10
C ALA A 157 3.00 1.76 -17.16
N VAL A 158 3.98 0.94 -16.75
CA VAL A 158 4.74 0.08 -17.66
C VAL A 158 3.86 -1.00 -18.30
N LYS A 159 2.91 -1.59 -17.56
CA LYS A 159 1.96 -2.56 -18.12
C LYS A 159 1.02 -1.93 -19.14
N GLU A 160 0.51 -0.73 -18.86
CA GLU A 160 -0.38 0.02 -19.75
C GLU A 160 0.34 0.41 -21.06
N GLN A 161 1.56 0.92 -20.97
CA GLN A 161 2.42 1.17 -22.14
C GLN A 161 2.72 -0.11 -22.93
N ASN A 162 2.94 -1.25 -22.25
CA ASN A 162 3.18 -2.52 -22.93
C ASN A 162 1.93 -2.97 -23.72
N ILE A 163 0.73 -2.87 -23.14
CA ILE A 163 -0.53 -3.17 -23.81
C ILE A 163 -0.72 -2.27 -25.04
N GLU A 164 -0.44 -0.97 -24.94
CA GLU A 164 -0.55 -0.06 -26.08
C GLU A 164 0.46 -0.40 -27.19
N LEU A 165 1.71 -0.70 -26.83
CA LEU A 165 2.74 -1.13 -27.78
C LEU A 165 2.37 -2.44 -28.48
N GLN A 166 1.84 -3.43 -27.76
CA GLN A 166 1.33 -4.65 -28.37
C GLN A 166 0.17 -4.37 -29.33
N ALA A 167 -0.77 -3.50 -28.96
CA ALA A 167 -1.89 -3.12 -29.83
C ALA A 167 -1.40 -2.40 -31.12
N ARG A 168 -0.42 -1.49 -31.00
CA ARG A 168 0.21 -0.82 -32.15
C ARG A 168 0.93 -1.82 -33.06
N VAL A 169 1.68 -2.78 -32.50
CA VAL A 169 2.36 -3.85 -33.26
C VAL A 169 1.35 -4.74 -33.98
N ARG A 170 0.30 -5.21 -33.29
CA ARG A 170 -0.80 -5.99 -33.89
C ARG A 170 -1.44 -5.22 -35.07
N LEU A 171 -1.79 -3.94 -34.89
CA LEU A 171 -2.39 -3.11 -35.93
C LEU A 171 -1.48 -2.95 -37.16
N GLN A 172 -0.21 -2.57 -36.95
CA GLN A 172 0.77 -2.46 -38.05
C GLN A 172 0.92 -3.78 -38.79
N PHE A 173 1.00 -4.89 -38.05
CA PHE A 173 1.14 -6.22 -38.62
C PHE A 173 -0.07 -6.60 -39.47
N THR A 174 -1.30 -6.37 -38.99
CA THR A 174 -2.54 -6.60 -39.75
C THR A 174 -2.57 -5.79 -41.05
N LEU A 175 -2.20 -4.51 -41.01
CA LEU A 175 -2.15 -3.65 -42.20
C LEU A 175 -1.14 -4.16 -43.25
N THR A 176 0.08 -4.49 -42.83
CA THR A 176 1.11 -5.06 -43.72
C THR A 176 0.72 -6.44 -44.25
N THR A 177 0.11 -7.29 -43.43
CA THR A 177 -0.42 -8.60 -43.86
C THR A 177 -1.52 -8.44 -44.91
N HIS A 178 -2.45 -7.49 -44.71
CA HIS A 178 -3.48 -7.18 -45.71
C HIS A 178 -2.86 -6.70 -47.03
N GLN A 179 -1.87 -5.82 -47.00
CA GLN A 179 -1.16 -5.35 -48.20
C GLN A 179 -0.50 -6.52 -48.96
N HIS A 180 0.18 -7.44 -48.26
CA HIS A 180 0.77 -8.62 -48.87
C HIS A 180 -0.29 -9.59 -49.45
N VAL A 181 -1.42 -9.78 -48.76
CA VAL A 181 -2.57 -10.57 -49.27
C VAL A 181 -3.10 -9.97 -50.58
N GLN A 182 -3.29 -8.65 -50.66
CA GLN A 182 -3.75 -8.01 -51.89
C GLN A 182 -2.72 -8.13 -53.01
N MET A 183 -1.43 -7.94 -52.71
CA MET A 183 -0.35 -8.10 -53.70
C MET A 183 -0.31 -9.52 -54.28
N LEU A 184 -0.52 -10.55 -53.46
CA LEU A 184 -0.59 -11.95 -53.90
C LEU A 184 -1.74 -12.19 -54.90
N LYS A 185 -2.88 -11.50 -54.75
CA LYS A 185 -4.00 -11.60 -55.70
C LYS A 185 -3.66 -11.01 -57.07
N HIS A 186 -3.00 -9.86 -57.09
CA HIS A 186 -2.54 -9.22 -58.34
C HIS A 186 -1.52 -10.11 -59.04
N MET A 187 -0.47 -10.56 -58.32
CA MET A 187 0.54 -11.49 -58.86
C MET A 187 -0.08 -12.79 -59.42
N MET A 188 -1.15 -13.30 -58.81
CA MET A 188 -1.84 -14.49 -59.29
C MET A 188 -2.64 -14.24 -60.58
N HIS A 189 -3.30 -13.07 -60.68
CA HIS A 189 -3.97 -12.65 -61.90
C HIS A 189 -2.97 -12.44 -63.05
N ASP A 190 -1.85 -11.76 -62.77
CA ASP A 190 -0.76 -11.55 -63.72
C ASP A 190 -0.15 -12.87 -64.19
N TRP A 191 0.07 -13.83 -63.27
CA TRP A 191 0.63 -15.14 -63.61
C TRP A 191 -0.36 -15.98 -64.44
N LYS A 192 -1.66 -15.95 -64.12
CA LYS A 192 -2.69 -16.60 -64.95
C LYS A 192 -2.69 -16.03 -66.36
N ALA A 193 -2.73 -14.70 -66.49
CA ALA A 193 -2.73 -14.03 -67.80
C ALA A 193 -1.47 -14.36 -68.63
N GLN A 194 -0.30 -14.48 -68.00
CA GLN A 194 0.93 -14.92 -68.67
C GLN A 194 0.87 -16.38 -69.16
N VAL A 195 0.18 -17.27 -68.45
CA VAL A 195 0.00 -18.67 -68.87
C VAL A 195 -1.00 -18.77 -70.01
N GLU A 196 -2.13 -18.04 -69.94
CA GLU A 196 -3.11 -17.96 -71.04
C GLU A 196 -2.48 -17.35 -72.30
N GLN A 197 -1.80 -16.20 -72.18
CA GLN A 197 -1.09 -15.58 -73.30
C GLN A 197 -0.04 -16.52 -73.90
N LYS A 198 0.76 -17.21 -73.08
CA LYS A 198 1.78 -18.12 -73.61
C LYS A 198 1.15 -19.27 -74.40
N ILE A 199 0.02 -19.81 -73.96
CA ILE A 199 -0.68 -20.86 -74.70
C ILE A 199 -1.15 -20.32 -76.07
N ASP A 200 -1.62 -19.08 -76.13
CA ASP A 200 -2.03 -18.44 -77.39
C ASP A 200 -0.83 -18.11 -78.31
N ASP A 201 0.30 -17.68 -77.75
CA ASP A 201 1.55 -17.42 -78.49
C ASP A 201 2.14 -18.74 -79.07
N ASP A 202 2.22 -19.81 -78.26
CA ASP A 202 2.67 -21.14 -78.70
C ASP A 202 1.68 -21.73 -79.73
N PHE A 203 0.38 -21.43 -79.62
CA PHE A 203 -0.67 -21.88 -80.54
C PHE A 203 -0.60 -21.23 -81.92
N GLU A 204 -0.59 -19.88 -82.01
CA GLU A 204 -0.48 -19.18 -83.29
C GLU A 204 0.85 -19.50 -84.00
N LYS A 205 1.93 -19.75 -83.23
CA LYS A 205 3.18 -20.26 -83.78
C LYS A 205 3.02 -21.66 -84.39
N ASN A 206 2.49 -22.62 -83.64
CA ASN A 206 2.26 -24.00 -84.13
C ASN A 206 1.30 -24.05 -85.34
N LYS A 207 0.43 -23.05 -85.48
CA LYS A 207 -0.49 -22.85 -86.61
C LYS A 207 0.22 -22.25 -87.84
N ALA A 208 1.19 -21.36 -87.66
CA ALA A 208 2.08 -20.90 -88.73
C ALA A 208 3.00 -22.03 -89.23
N ASP A 209 3.58 -22.81 -88.31
CA ASP A 209 4.43 -23.96 -88.63
C ASP A 209 3.63 -25.12 -89.30
N GLN A 210 2.31 -25.23 -89.03
CA GLN A 210 1.44 -26.25 -89.64
C GLN A 210 1.12 -26.04 -91.13
N ILE A 211 1.53 -24.93 -91.76
CA ILE A 211 1.33 -24.68 -93.20
C ILE A 211 2.04 -25.74 -94.07
N GLU A 212 3.03 -26.46 -93.53
CA GLU A 212 3.71 -27.58 -94.20
C GLU A 212 3.17 -28.98 -93.82
N SER A 213 2.13 -29.09 -92.99
CA SER A 213 1.60 -30.36 -92.45
C SER A 213 0.30 -30.82 -93.13
N SER A 214 0.10 -32.14 -93.22
CA SER A 214 -0.96 -32.76 -94.04
C SER A 214 -2.17 -33.33 -93.26
N ALA A 215 -2.24 -33.12 -91.96
CA ALA A 215 -3.35 -33.57 -91.11
C ALA A 215 -3.98 -32.38 -90.35
N PRO A 216 -5.30 -32.14 -90.44
CA PRO A 216 -5.95 -31.11 -89.65
C PRO A 216 -6.05 -31.58 -88.20
N ILE A 217 -5.21 -31.00 -87.33
CA ILE A 217 -5.38 -31.08 -85.88
C ILE A 217 -6.59 -30.21 -85.52
N ASP A 218 -7.49 -30.71 -84.67
CA ASP A 218 -8.49 -29.85 -84.04
C ASP A 218 -7.76 -28.89 -83.09
N ALA A 219 -7.66 -27.66 -83.57
CA ALA A 219 -6.85 -26.61 -82.96
C ALA A 219 -7.48 -26.13 -81.65
N ASP A 220 -8.81 -26.05 -81.57
CA ASP A 220 -9.52 -25.62 -80.36
C ASP A 220 -9.47 -26.72 -79.28
N TYR A 221 -9.56 -27.99 -79.67
CA TYR A 221 -9.36 -29.14 -78.76
C TYR A 221 -7.96 -29.14 -78.11
N GLU A 222 -6.89 -29.02 -78.90
CA GLU A 222 -5.52 -29.00 -78.34
C GLU A 222 -5.24 -27.71 -77.53
N ARG A 223 -5.85 -26.57 -77.89
CA ARG A 223 -5.78 -25.33 -77.08
C ARG A 223 -6.47 -25.49 -75.72
N LEU A 224 -7.66 -26.08 -75.66
CA LEU A 224 -8.36 -26.39 -74.41
C LEU A 224 -7.56 -27.36 -73.54
N LYS A 225 -6.97 -28.40 -74.14
CA LYS A 225 -6.10 -29.38 -73.47
C LYS A 225 -4.83 -28.72 -72.90
N ALA A 226 -4.23 -27.77 -73.59
CA ALA A 226 -3.11 -26.98 -73.07
C ALA A 226 -3.52 -26.07 -71.89
N LEU A 227 -4.71 -25.45 -71.94
CA LEU A 227 -5.28 -24.68 -70.82
C LEU A 227 -5.51 -25.56 -69.59
N ILE A 228 -6.06 -26.77 -69.77
CA ILE A 228 -6.26 -27.77 -68.72
C ILE A 228 -4.93 -28.13 -68.03
N GLU A 229 -3.91 -28.55 -68.80
CA GLU A 229 -2.60 -28.94 -68.25
C GLU A 229 -1.88 -27.74 -67.59
N GLY A 230 -2.07 -26.53 -68.11
CA GLY A 230 -1.60 -25.29 -67.52
C GLY A 230 -2.20 -25.04 -66.12
N HIS A 231 -3.52 -25.17 -65.99
CA HIS A 231 -4.21 -25.00 -64.70
C HIS A 231 -3.78 -26.08 -63.69
N GLU A 232 -3.61 -27.35 -64.10
CA GLU A 232 -3.09 -28.40 -63.21
C GLU A 232 -1.70 -28.07 -62.65
N LYS A 233 -0.79 -27.59 -63.51
CA LYS A 233 0.57 -27.17 -63.11
C LYS A 233 0.53 -26.00 -62.11
N ILE A 234 -0.37 -25.03 -62.28
CA ILE A 234 -0.54 -23.92 -61.33
C ILE A 234 -1.07 -24.47 -59.98
N ILE A 235 -2.18 -25.24 -60.02
CA ILE A 235 -2.83 -25.80 -58.82
C ILE A 235 -1.86 -26.67 -58.00
N ALA A 236 -1.10 -27.56 -58.64
CA ALA A 236 -0.14 -28.43 -57.97
C ALA A 236 0.99 -27.63 -57.28
N ASN A 237 1.49 -26.58 -57.93
CA ASN A 237 2.51 -25.70 -57.35
C ASN A 237 1.97 -24.87 -56.18
N ILE A 238 0.71 -24.41 -56.25
CA ILE A 238 0.09 -23.69 -55.12
C ILE A 238 -0.12 -24.63 -53.93
N LYS A 239 -0.68 -25.83 -54.14
CA LYS A 239 -0.91 -26.82 -53.06
C LYS A 239 0.40 -27.23 -52.37
N LYS A 240 1.45 -27.55 -53.13
CA LYS A 240 2.79 -27.85 -52.59
C LYS A 240 3.38 -26.68 -51.77
N GLY A 241 3.06 -25.44 -52.11
CA GLY A 241 3.42 -24.27 -51.32
C GLY A 241 2.57 -24.11 -50.05
N ASN A 242 1.31 -24.53 -50.08
CA ASN A 242 0.42 -24.52 -48.92
C ASN A 242 0.89 -25.53 -47.86
N ASP A 243 1.27 -26.74 -48.25
CA ASP A 243 1.79 -27.78 -47.34
C ASP A 243 2.91 -27.23 -46.44
N LYS A 244 3.83 -26.45 -47.03
CA LYS A 244 4.92 -25.78 -46.30
C LYS A 244 4.41 -24.74 -45.31
N PHE A 245 3.44 -23.90 -45.68
CA PHE A 245 2.84 -22.94 -44.75
C PHE A 245 2.13 -23.65 -43.59
N VAL A 246 1.43 -24.75 -43.84
CA VAL A 246 0.78 -25.57 -42.80
C VAL A 246 1.83 -26.10 -41.80
N THR A 247 2.98 -26.59 -42.27
CA THR A 247 4.09 -26.97 -41.38
C THR A 247 4.58 -25.77 -40.56
N GLN A 248 4.87 -24.64 -41.21
CA GLN A 248 5.40 -23.45 -40.51
C GLN A 248 4.42 -22.85 -39.49
N ILE A 249 3.10 -22.92 -39.74
CA ILE A 249 2.08 -22.52 -38.76
C ILE A 249 2.10 -23.46 -37.56
N LYS A 250 2.19 -24.78 -37.78
CA LYS A 250 2.29 -25.77 -36.70
C LYS A 250 3.53 -25.53 -35.85
N ASP A 251 4.70 -25.38 -36.49
CA ASP A 251 5.98 -25.14 -35.81
C ASP A 251 5.92 -23.88 -34.92
N LEU A 252 5.32 -22.79 -35.42
CA LEU A 252 5.14 -21.52 -34.68
C LEU A 252 4.09 -21.60 -33.56
N ARG A 253 3.13 -22.54 -33.63
CA ARG A 253 2.06 -22.71 -32.62
C ARG A 253 2.38 -23.78 -31.56
N GLU A 254 3.42 -24.58 -31.78
CA GLU A 254 3.94 -25.57 -30.83
C GLU A 254 5.24 -25.10 -30.13
N GLU A 255 5.67 -23.85 -30.37
CA GLU A 255 6.84 -23.24 -29.70
C GLU A 255 6.54 -22.92 -28.22
N GLU A 256 7.39 -23.43 -27.31
CA GLU A 256 7.13 -23.42 -25.85
C GLU A 256 7.12 -22.01 -25.24
N ASP A 257 7.98 -21.11 -25.75
CA ASP A 257 8.02 -19.68 -25.43
C ASP A 257 7.30 -18.84 -26.51
N ALA A 258 6.06 -19.21 -26.85
CA ALA A 258 5.25 -18.57 -27.90
C ALA A 258 5.19 -17.03 -27.76
N SER A 259 5.89 -16.33 -28.66
CA SER A 259 5.99 -14.87 -28.65
C SER A 259 4.88 -14.21 -29.48
N LEU A 260 4.54 -12.96 -29.17
CA LEU A 260 3.62 -12.14 -29.97
C LEU A 260 4.01 -12.08 -31.48
N ILE A 261 5.31 -12.19 -31.78
CA ILE A 261 5.81 -12.19 -33.17
C ILE A 261 5.62 -13.56 -33.83
N ALA A 262 5.73 -14.67 -33.07
CA ALA A 262 5.42 -16.01 -33.56
C ALA A 262 3.92 -16.14 -33.86
N ASP A 263 3.05 -15.76 -32.91
CA ASP A 263 1.59 -15.70 -33.06
C ASP A 263 1.17 -14.95 -34.32
N LEU A 264 1.63 -13.69 -34.46
CA LEU A 264 1.31 -12.86 -35.61
C LEU A 264 1.84 -13.48 -36.92
N THR A 265 3.04 -14.09 -36.90
CA THR A 265 3.60 -14.76 -38.09
C THR A 265 2.75 -15.97 -38.51
N ALA A 266 2.22 -16.74 -37.55
CA ALA A 266 1.24 -17.80 -37.83
C ALA A 266 -0.06 -17.23 -38.42
N GLU A 267 -0.65 -16.19 -37.81
CA GLU A 267 -1.86 -15.51 -38.34
C GLU A 267 -1.66 -15.02 -39.79
N ARG A 268 -0.47 -14.53 -40.14
CA ARG A 268 -0.13 -14.13 -41.52
C ARG A 268 -0.08 -15.32 -42.48
N PHE A 269 0.52 -16.43 -42.08
CA PHE A 269 0.56 -17.62 -42.92
C PHE A 269 -0.83 -18.25 -43.09
N GLU A 270 -1.69 -18.22 -42.07
CA GLU A 270 -3.09 -18.61 -42.15
C GLU A 270 -3.88 -17.72 -43.13
N ALA A 271 -3.69 -16.39 -43.06
CA ALA A 271 -4.28 -15.45 -44.02
C ALA A 271 -3.80 -15.66 -45.46
N PHE A 272 -2.52 -16.03 -45.67
CA PHE A 272 -1.99 -16.39 -46.98
C PHE A 272 -2.54 -17.73 -47.48
N LEU A 273 -2.66 -18.74 -46.62
CA LEU A 273 -3.26 -20.03 -46.98
C LEU A 273 -4.70 -19.87 -47.45
N TYR A 274 -5.54 -19.21 -46.65
CA TYR A 274 -6.96 -19.02 -46.92
C TYR A 274 -7.25 -18.36 -48.28
N GLU A 275 -6.45 -17.36 -48.68
CA GLU A 275 -6.61 -16.72 -50.00
C GLU A 275 -5.95 -17.51 -51.15
N ARG A 276 -4.90 -18.29 -50.88
CA ARG A 276 -4.34 -19.25 -51.86
C ARG A 276 -5.29 -20.44 -52.11
N GLU A 277 -6.05 -20.87 -51.12
CA GLU A 277 -7.08 -21.91 -51.25
C GLU A 277 -8.27 -21.43 -52.08
N LYS A 278 -8.70 -20.17 -51.94
CA LYS A 278 -9.70 -19.56 -52.84
C LYS A 278 -9.23 -19.54 -54.30
N VAL A 279 -7.98 -19.17 -54.53
CA VAL A 279 -7.36 -19.23 -55.87
C VAL A 279 -7.37 -20.65 -56.42
N VAL A 280 -6.99 -21.65 -55.63
CA VAL A 280 -7.06 -23.07 -56.04
C VAL A 280 -8.49 -23.47 -56.39
N ALA A 281 -9.49 -23.12 -55.58
CA ALA A 281 -10.89 -23.44 -55.84
C ALA A 281 -11.43 -22.74 -57.10
N GLN A 282 -10.97 -21.52 -57.40
CA GLN A 282 -11.28 -20.84 -58.66
C GLN A 282 -10.65 -21.56 -59.86
N LEU A 283 -9.34 -21.82 -59.82
CA LEU A 283 -8.63 -22.50 -60.91
C LEU A 283 -9.17 -23.92 -61.16
N GLU A 284 -9.55 -24.65 -60.12
CA GLU A 284 -10.22 -25.95 -60.25
C GLU A 284 -11.61 -25.84 -60.91
N ASN A 285 -12.33 -24.75 -60.70
CA ASN A 285 -13.62 -24.52 -61.34
C ASN A 285 -13.48 -24.09 -62.81
N GLU A 286 -12.49 -23.25 -63.11
CA GLU A 286 -12.14 -22.84 -64.47
C GLU A 286 -11.63 -24.05 -65.28
N LYS A 287 -10.77 -24.89 -64.69
CA LYS A 287 -10.31 -26.17 -65.27
C LYS A 287 -11.48 -27.08 -65.65
N ARG A 288 -12.46 -27.28 -64.74
CA ARG A 288 -13.68 -28.06 -65.03
C ARG A 288 -14.50 -27.48 -66.19
N GLY A 289 -14.51 -26.17 -66.36
CA GLY A 289 -15.14 -25.51 -67.51
C GLY A 289 -14.49 -25.92 -68.83
N PHE A 290 -13.15 -25.92 -68.89
CA PHE A 290 -12.41 -26.40 -70.06
C PHE A 290 -12.55 -27.91 -70.28
N GLU A 291 -12.54 -28.72 -69.21
CA GLU A 291 -12.78 -30.17 -69.29
C GLU A 291 -14.17 -30.49 -69.90
N GLN A 292 -15.20 -29.73 -69.54
CA GLN A 292 -16.53 -29.87 -70.15
C GLN A 292 -16.53 -29.48 -71.63
N MET A 293 -15.87 -28.37 -72.01
CA MET A 293 -15.75 -27.96 -73.42
C MET A 293 -15.00 -29.01 -74.28
N VAL A 294 -14.04 -29.74 -73.69
CA VAL A 294 -13.33 -30.86 -74.34
C VAL A 294 -14.21 -32.12 -74.48
N HIS A 295 -15.31 -32.22 -73.72
CA HIS A 295 -16.29 -33.31 -73.82
C HIS A 295 -17.50 -32.98 -74.71
N ASP A 296 -17.72 -31.69 -75.00
CA ASP A 296 -18.85 -31.20 -75.81
C ASP A 296 -18.48 -30.98 -77.31
N ASN A 297 -17.19 -31.08 -77.66
CA ASN A 297 -16.64 -31.07 -79.04
C ASN A 297 -16.44 -32.50 -79.59
#